data_AF-A0A7C8HHZ7-F1
#
_entry.id   AF-A0A7C8HHZ7-F1
#
_cell.length_a   1.000
_cell.length_b   1.000
_cell.length_c   1.000
_cell.angle_alpha   90.00
_cell.angle_beta   90.00
_cell.angle_gamma   90.00
#
_symmetry.space_group_name_H-M   'P 1'
#
loop_
_entity.id
_entity.type
_entity.pdbx_description
1 polymer ?
#
loop_
_entity_poly.entity_id
_entity_poly.type
_entity_poly.pdbx_seq_one_letter_code
_entity_poly.pdbx_strand_id
1 'polypeptide(L)'
;MALAQKTLAGVAPTFYGMSKAIDELRKRRSALHAEIAETEVSLQGLLMSLTHIEATLRLLEPEITLKPPPKAKQKRAARGSVSRPVLSALRIAKGPVTTRDLAKAVLLSKGLPAVRVSTRALDQARYALKDLRARGIVVAVGNEGPVQTWALAPDVD
;
A
#
# COMPACT_ATOMS: atom_id res chain seq x y z
N MET A 1 -14.51 -31.07 62.07
CA MET A 1 -13.45 -31.20 61.04
C MET A 1 -14.04 -30.87 59.67
N ALA A 2 -13.38 -29.94 58.98
CA ALA A 2 -13.49 -29.46 57.60
C ALA A 2 -14.48 -30.12 56.62
N LEU A 3 -15.23 -29.28 55.90
CA LEU A 3 -15.12 -29.14 54.43
C LEU A 3 -15.94 -27.93 53.95
N ALA A 4 -15.28 -26.76 53.92
CA ALA A 4 -15.78 -25.57 53.25
C ALA A 4 -15.49 -25.69 51.74
N GLN A 5 -16.50 -26.10 50.97
CA GLN A 5 -16.49 -25.92 49.52
C GLN A 5 -16.80 -24.45 49.20
N LYS A 6 -15.75 -23.63 49.16
CA LYS A 6 -15.80 -22.28 48.61
C LYS A 6 -15.74 -22.41 47.08
N THR A 7 -16.90 -22.47 46.44
CA THR A 7 -17.03 -22.44 44.99
C THR A 7 -16.43 -21.13 44.44
N LEU A 8 -15.45 -21.31 43.55
CA LEU A 8 -14.76 -20.27 42.82
C LEU A 8 -15.75 -19.55 41.89
N ALA A 9 -16.14 -18.33 42.23
CA ALA A 9 -16.76 -17.41 41.30
C ALA A 9 -15.70 -16.94 40.29
N GLY A 10 -15.49 -17.74 39.24
CA GLY A 10 -14.78 -17.32 38.04
C GLY A 10 -15.57 -16.19 37.39
N VAL A 11 -15.02 -14.97 37.44
CA VAL A 11 -15.52 -13.82 36.68
C VAL A 11 -15.32 -14.14 35.20
N ALA A 12 -16.35 -14.66 34.54
CA ALA A 12 -16.42 -14.68 33.10
C ALA A 12 -16.36 -13.20 32.61
N PRO A 13 -15.47 -12.85 31.67
CA PRO A 13 -15.47 -11.51 31.08
C PRO A 13 -16.86 -11.29 30.49
N THR A 14 -17.58 -10.32 31.04
CA THR A 14 -19.00 -10.11 30.78
C THR A 14 -19.20 -9.83 29.28
N PHE A 15 -20.12 -10.57 28.66
CA PHE A 15 -20.60 -10.34 27.28
C PHE A 15 -20.89 -8.84 26.99
N TYR A 16 -21.28 -8.11 28.04
CA TYR A 16 -21.51 -6.67 28.04
C TYR A 16 -20.25 -5.82 27.74
N GLY A 17 -19.08 -6.22 28.23
CA GLY A 17 -17.80 -5.54 27.93
C GLY A 17 -17.36 -5.73 26.49
N MET A 18 -17.60 -6.92 25.91
CA MET A 18 -17.34 -7.18 24.48
C MET A 18 -18.28 -6.39 23.58
N SER A 19 -19.57 -6.24 23.95
CA SER A 19 -20.50 -5.40 23.19
C SER A 19 -20.05 -3.93 23.14
N LYS A 20 -19.67 -3.35 24.30
CA LYS A 20 -19.17 -1.97 24.35
C LYS A 20 -17.88 -1.78 23.54
N ALA A 21 -16.96 -2.73 23.60
CA ALA A 21 -15.73 -2.69 22.81
C ALA A 21 -16.02 -2.71 21.29
N ILE A 22 -16.98 -3.52 20.84
CA ILE A 22 -17.40 -3.57 19.44
C ILE A 22 -18.03 -2.23 19.01
N ASP A 23 -18.86 -1.62 19.85
CA ASP A 23 -19.51 -0.34 19.53
C ASP A 23 -18.50 0.81 19.47
N GLU A 24 -17.51 0.85 20.37
CA GLU A 24 -16.41 1.83 20.30
C GLU A 24 -15.54 1.61 19.04
N LEU A 25 -15.25 0.36 18.66
CA LEU A 25 -14.54 0.07 17.41
C LEU A 25 -15.34 0.50 16.17
N ARG A 26 -16.67 0.30 16.17
CA ARG A 26 -17.57 0.77 15.10
C ARG A 26 -17.54 2.29 14.99
N LYS A 27 -17.62 2.99 16.12
CA LYS A 27 -17.54 4.45 16.19
C LYS A 27 -16.18 4.96 15.72
N ARG A 28 -15.07 4.31 16.12
CA ARG A 28 -13.74 4.69 15.63
C ARG A 28 -13.61 4.43 14.13
N ARG A 29 -14.17 3.34 13.62
CA ARG A 29 -14.19 3.03 12.19
C ARG A 29 -14.97 4.09 11.39
N SER A 30 -16.16 4.49 11.83
CA SER A 30 -16.92 5.53 11.13
C SER A 30 -16.20 6.87 11.16
N ALA A 31 -15.58 7.24 12.28
CA ALA A 31 -14.76 8.44 12.39
C ALA A 31 -13.59 8.43 11.41
N LEU A 32 -12.87 7.29 11.27
CA LEU A 32 -11.80 7.15 10.28
C LEU A 32 -12.31 7.29 8.84
N HIS A 33 -13.50 6.77 8.53
CA HIS A 33 -14.10 6.95 7.21
C HIS A 33 -14.41 8.42 6.91
N ALA A 34 -14.92 9.17 7.89
CA ALA A 34 -15.16 10.60 7.75
C ALA A 34 -13.85 11.38 7.54
N GLU A 35 -12.82 11.10 8.33
CA GLU A 35 -11.49 11.73 8.22
C GLU A 35 -10.84 11.46 6.86
N ILE A 36 -10.97 10.25 6.32
CA ILE A 36 -10.51 9.91 4.96
C ILE A 36 -11.25 10.75 3.92
N ALA A 37 -12.59 10.84 4.00
CA ALA A 37 -13.39 11.59 3.04
C ALA A 37 -13.05 13.08 3.05
N GLU A 38 -12.90 13.67 4.23
CA GLU A 38 -12.49 15.08 4.37
C GLU A 38 -11.08 15.33 3.79
N THR A 39 -10.14 14.43 4.07
CA THR A 39 -8.78 14.51 3.51
C THR A 39 -8.79 14.41 1.99
N GLU A 40 -9.65 13.57 1.41
CA GLU A 40 -9.81 13.44 -0.04
C GLU A 40 -10.34 14.73 -0.68
N VAL A 41 -11.32 15.39 -0.05
CA VAL A 41 -11.83 16.69 -0.50
C VAL A 41 -10.74 17.75 -0.46
N SER A 42 -9.97 17.82 0.64
CA SER A 42 -8.84 18.75 0.77
C SER A 42 -7.79 18.51 -0.32
N LEU A 43 -7.45 17.24 -0.59
CA LEU A 43 -6.53 16.88 -1.66
C LEU A 43 -7.03 17.34 -3.03
N GLN A 44 -8.31 17.18 -3.34
CA GLN A 44 -8.89 17.67 -4.60
C GLN A 44 -8.79 19.19 -4.72
N GLY A 45 -9.06 19.93 -3.64
CA GLY A 45 -8.91 21.39 -3.62
C GLY A 45 -7.47 21.85 -3.91
N LEU A 46 -6.47 21.15 -3.35
CA LEU A 46 -5.06 21.41 -3.62
C LEU A 46 -4.70 21.12 -5.09
N LEU A 47 -5.20 20.02 -5.66
CA LEU A 47 -4.97 19.66 -7.06
C LEU A 47 -5.58 20.69 -8.02
N MET A 48 -6.79 21.18 -7.73
CA MET A 48 -7.43 22.25 -8.51
C MET A 48 -6.62 23.54 -8.45
N SER A 49 -6.18 23.94 -7.25
CA SER A 49 -5.36 25.13 -7.05
C SER A 49 -4.04 25.04 -7.82
N LEU A 50 -3.37 23.89 -7.76
CA LEU A 50 -2.15 23.62 -8.53
C LEU A 50 -2.41 23.73 -10.04
N THR A 51 -3.47 23.11 -10.53
CA THR A 51 -3.85 23.15 -11.95
C THR A 51 -4.10 24.58 -12.43
N HIS A 52 -4.78 25.38 -11.60
CA HIS A 52 -5.01 26.80 -11.87
C HIS A 52 -3.69 27.58 -11.95
N ILE A 53 -2.79 27.39 -10.98
CA ILE A 53 -1.47 28.04 -10.99
C ILE A 53 -0.68 27.65 -12.26
N GLU A 54 -0.64 26.36 -12.60
CA GLU A 54 0.07 25.90 -13.80
C GLU A 54 -0.55 26.45 -15.09
N ALA A 55 -1.87 26.60 -15.15
CA ALA A 55 -2.54 27.23 -16.28
C ALA A 55 -2.18 28.71 -16.39
N THR A 56 -2.21 29.45 -15.28
CA THR A 56 -1.80 30.86 -15.25
C THR A 56 -0.34 31.04 -15.67
N LEU A 57 0.57 30.15 -15.22
CA LEU A 57 1.96 30.19 -15.66
C LEU A 57 2.09 30.03 -17.18
N ARG A 58 1.35 29.11 -17.79
CA ARG A 58 1.34 28.93 -19.26
C ARG A 58 0.68 30.09 -20.00
N LEU A 59 -0.28 30.79 -19.39
CA LEU A 59 -0.86 32.00 -19.99
C LEU A 59 0.14 33.16 -20.02
N LEU A 60 0.96 33.30 -18.97
CA LEU A 60 1.98 34.34 -18.87
C LEU A 60 3.24 34.02 -19.69
N GLU A 61 3.61 32.74 -19.78
CA GLU A 61 4.76 32.26 -20.53
C GLU A 61 4.40 30.94 -21.24
N PRO A 62 3.94 30.99 -22.51
CA PRO A 62 3.45 29.82 -23.23
C PRO A 62 4.46 28.67 -23.37
N GLU A 63 5.75 29.02 -23.49
CA GLU A 63 6.85 28.07 -23.68
C GLU A 63 7.45 27.56 -22.34
N ILE A 64 6.85 27.92 -21.20
CA ILE A 64 7.39 27.55 -19.89
C ILE A 64 7.37 26.02 -19.70
N THR A 65 8.56 25.46 -19.55
CA THR A 65 8.71 24.04 -19.21
C THR A 65 8.71 23.88 -17.69
N LEU A 66 7.54 23.54 -17.13
CA LEU A 66 7.40 23.26 -15.70
C LEU A 66 8.11 21.94 -15.34
N LYS A 67 9.23 22.04 -14.62
CA LYS A 67 9.93 20.86 -14.12
C LYS A 67 9.13 20.24 -12.96
N PRO A 68 9.02 18.90 -12.91
CA PRO A 68 8.39 18.25 -11.78
C PRO A 68 9.14 18.60 -10.48
N PRO A 69 8.42 18.82 -9.36
CA PRO A 69 9.06 19.17 -8.10
C PRO A 69 10.06 18.08 -7.67
N PRO A 70 11.15 18.46 -7.00
CA PRO A 70 12.12 17.48 -6.50
C PRO A 70 11.39 16.49 -5.60
N LYS A 71 11.53 15.20 -5.90
CA LYS A 71 10.92 14.14 -5.08
C LYS A 71 11.40 14.33 -3.63
N ALA A 72 10.47 14.38 -2.68
CA ALA A 72 10.80 14.49 -1.26
C ALA A 72 11.86 13.44 -0.88
N LYS A 73 12.89 13.83 -0.12
CA LYS A 73 13.99 12.94 0.28
C LYS A 73 13.42 11.73 1.02
N GLN A 74 13.34 10.60 0.32
CA GLN A 74 12.78 9.38 0.89
C GLN A 74 13.84 8.70 1.75
N LYS A 75 13.50 8.34 2.99
CA LYS A 75 14.30 7.37 3.75
C LYS A 75 14.44 6.12 2.90
N ARG A 76 15.68 5.72 2.62
CA ARG A 76 15.97 4.51 1.86
C ARG A 76 15.26 3.34 2.55
N ALA A 77 14.48 2.61 1.78
CA ALA A 77 13.85 1.41 2.30
C ALA A 77 14.96 0.42 2.68
N ALA A 78 14.83 -0.25 3.82
CA ALA A 78 15.82 -1.22 4.28
C ALA A 78 16.09 -2.27 3.19
N ARG A 79 17.32 -2.78 3.11
CA ARG A 79 17.70 -3.78 2.10
C ARG A 79 16.73 -4.97 2.16
N GLY A 80 16.18 -5.36 1.02
CA GLY A 80 15.24 -6.48 0.93
C GLY A 80 13.79 -6.17 1.32
N SER A 81 13.46 -4.99 1.84
CA SER A 81 12.09 -4.63 2.26
C SER A 81 11.09 -4.49 1.12
N VAL A 82 11.56 -4.51 -0.13
CA VAL A 82 10.74 -4.46 -1.35
C VAL A 82 10.96 -5.69 -2.22
N SER A 83 12.20 -6.11 -2.43
CA SER A 83 12.50 -7.26 -3.30
C SER A 83 12.06 -8.61 -2.73
N ARG A 84 12.14 -8.84 -1.41
CA ARG A 84 11.68 -10.10 -0.81
C ARG A 84 10.17 -10.30 -0.97
N PRO A 85 9.31 -9.32 -0.64
CA PRO A 85 7.86 -9.42 -0.90
C PRO A 85 7.53 -9.63 -2.38
N VAL A 86 8.22 -8.93 -3.29
CA VAL A 86 8.02 -9.08 -4.74
C VAL A 86 8.34 -10.50 -5.20
N LEU A 87 9.51 -11.03 -4.84
CA LEU A 87 9.90 -12.40 -5.19
C LEU A 87 8.99 -13.45 -4.54
N SER A 88 8.58 -13.24 -3.29
CA SER A 88 7.62 -14.12 -2.61
C SER A 88 6.29 -14.17 -3.36
N ALA A 89 5.76 -13.00 -3.76
CA ALA A 89 4.52 -12.92 -4.52
C ALA A 89 4.63 -13.61 -5.89
N LEU A 90 5.75 -13.44 -6.60
CA LEU A 90 6.00 -14.12 -7.87
C LEU A 90 6.13 -15.65 -7.72
N ARG A 91 6.67 -16.14 -6.61
CA ARG A 91 6.77 -17.59 -6.31
C ARG A 91 5.43 -18.23 -5.97
N ILE A 92 4.56 -17.49 -5.29
CA ILE A 92 3.24 -17.98 -4.87
C ILE A 92 2.25 -17.92 -6.03
N ALA A 93 2.39 -16.94 -6.92
CA ALA A 93 1.52 -16.80 -8.07
C ALA A 93 1.70 -17.95 -9.07
N LYS A 94 0.59 -18.54 -9.50
CA LYS A 94 0.57 -19.61 -10.52
C LYS A 94 0.70 -19.09 -11.96
N GLY A 95 1.03 -17.81 -12.15
CA GLY A 95 1.07 -17.15 -13.44
C GLY A 95 1.61 -15.72 -13.36
N PRO A 96 1.66 -15.00 -14.50
CA PRO A 96 2.21 -13.64 -14.57
C PRO A 96 1.48 -12.67 -13.62
N VAL A 97 2.24 -11.87 -12.87
CA VAL A 97 1.70 -10.95 -11.86
C VAL A 97 1.87 -9.50 -12.31
N THR A 98 0.82 -8.70 -12.12
CA THR A 98 0.88 -7.27 -12.44
C THR A 98 1.79 -6.50 -11.48
N THR A 99 2.39 -5.42 -11.96
CA THR A 99 3.16 -4.50 -11.10
C THR A 99 2.33 -3.97 -9.91
N ARG A 100 1.01 -3.80 -10.10
CA ARG A 100 0.10 -3.32 -9.06
C ARG A 100 -0.08 -4.35 -7.95
N ASP A 101 -0.22 -5.63 -8.28
CA ASP A 101 -0.36 -6.68 -7.27
C ASP A 101 0.94 -6.93 -6.51
N LEU A 102 2.08 -6.81 -7.19
CA LEU A 102 3.39 -6.82 -6.53
C LEU A 102 3.56 -5.64 -5.56
N ALA A 103 3.07 -4.46 -5.92
CA ALA A 103 3.06 -3.30 -5.01
C ALA A 103 2.13 -3.51 -3.80
N LYS A 104 0.99 -4.20 -3.97
CA LYS A 104 0.14 -4.63 -2.83
C LYS A 104 0.92 -5.56 -1.91
N ALA A 105 1.63 -6.56 -2.45
CA ALA A 105 2.45 -7.47 -1.66
C ALA A 105 3.52 -6.72 -0.83
N VAL A 106 4.13 -5.68 -1.40
CA VAL A 106 5.07 -4.81 -0.69
C VAL A 106 4.39 -4.06 0.47
N LEU A 107 3.17 -3.53 0.27
CA LEU A 107 2.41 -2.87 1.34
C LEU A 107 2.05 -3.85 2.47
N LEU A 108 1.49 -5.02 2.11
CA LEU A 108 1.09 -6.05 3.05
C LEU A 108 2.27 -6.55 3.90
N SER A 109 3.45 -6.71 3.29
CA SER A 109 4.67 -7.12 4.01
C SER A 109 5.12 -6.12 5.08
N LYS A 110 4.68 -4.87 4.99
CA LYS A 110 4.98 -3.78 5.95
C LYS A 110 3.85 -3.59 6.97
N GLY A 111 2.84 -4.45 6.97
CA GLY A 111 1.63 -4.29 7.78
C GLY A 111 0.74 -3.13 7.34
N LEU A 112 0.92 -2.61 6.12
CA LEU A 112 0.12 -1.52 5.59
C LEU A 112 -1.09 -2.08 4.82
N PRO A 113 -2.27 -1.43 4.92
CA PRO A 113 -3.43 -1.85 4.15
C PRO A 113 -3.18 -1.67 2.66
N ALA A 114 -3.52 -2.68 1.87
CA ALA A 114 -3.39 -2.66 0.40
C ALA A 114 -4.71 -2.32 -0.32
N VAL A 115 -5.66 -1.68 0.38
CA VAL A 115 -6.96 -1.24 -0.18
C VAL A 115 -6.75 -0.29 -1.36
N ARG A 116 -5.78 0.61 -1.23
CA ARG A 116 -5.28 1.46 -2.32
C ARG A 116 -3.77 1.32 -2.42
N VAL A 117 -3.28 1.21 -3.65
CA VAL A 117 -1.84 1.16 -3.90
C VAL A 117 -1.35 2.59 -4.11
N SER A 118 -0.55 3.08 -3.17
CA SER A 118 0.07 4.40 -3.32
C SER A 118 1.03 4.44 -4.52
N THR A 119 1.18 5.61 -5.13
CA THR A 119 2.18 5.86 -6.18
C THR A 119 3.59 5.46 -5.72
N ARG A 120 3.90 5.71 -4.44
CA ARG A 120 5.14 5.28 -3.81
C ARG A 120 5.32 3.76 -3.82
N ALA A 121 4.29 2.99 -3.48
CA ALA A 121 4.38 1.53 -3.48
C ALA A 121 4.58 0.98 -4.90
N LEU A 122 3.88 1.58 -5.89
CA LEU A 122 4.09 1.26 -7.31
C LEU A 122 5.52 1.55 -7.76
N ASP A 123 6.05 2.73 -7.43
CA ASP A 123 7.42 3.10 -7.81
C ASP A 123 8.45 2.19 -7.14
N GLN A 124 8.25 1.83 -5.87
CA GLN A 124 9.10 0.85 -5.18
C GLN A 124 9.10 -0.50 -5.90
N ALA A 125 7.93 -1.02 -6.25
CA ALA A 125 7.82 -2.27 -7.00
C ALA A 125 8.52 -2.17 -8.37
N ARG A 126 8.31 -1.07 -9.11
CA ARG A 126 8.97 -0.83 -10.41
C ARG A 126 10.49 -0.79 -10.31
N TYR A 127 11.04 -0.07 -9.33
CA TYR A 127 12.49 -0.02 -9.13
C TYR A 127 13.06 -1.39 -8.76
N ALA A 128 12.37 -2.15 -7.90
CA ALA A 128 12.79 -3.49 -7.54
C ALA A 128 12.76 -4.44 -8.75
N LEU A 129 11.70 -4.38 -9.57
CA LEU A 129 11.59 -5.20 -10.79
C LEU A 129 12.65 -4.85 -11.82
N LYS A 130 12.97 -3.56 -11.99
CA LYS A 130 14.07 -3.12 -12.86
C LYS A 130 15.41 -3.73 -12.42
N ASP A 131 15.73 -3.67 -11.13
CA ASP A 131 16.95 -4.24 -10.55
C ASP A 131 16.97 -5.78 -10.65
N LEU A 132 15.87 -6.46 -10.35
CA LEU A 132 15.76 -7.92 -10.46
C LEU A 132 15.85 -8.41 -11.90
N ARG A 133 15.27 -7.67 -12.86
CA ARG A 133 15.37 -7.97 -14.30
C ARG A 133 16.80 -7.80 -14.80
N ALA A 134 17.50 -6.74 -14.38
CA ALA A 134 18.90 -6.53 -14.73
C ALA A 134 19.81 -7.67 -14.22
N ARG A 135 19.39 -8.37 -13.18
CA ARG A 135 20.08 -9.57 -12.63
C ARG A 135 19.61 -10.89 -13.25
N GLY A 136 18.67 -10.86 -14.20
CA GLY A 136 18.12 -12.07 -14.83
C GLY A 136 17.19 -12.89 -13.94
N ILE A 137 16.71 -12.37 -12.80
CA ILE A 137 15.88 -13.13 -11.84
C ILE A 137 14.41 -13.12 -12.26
N VAL A 138 13.96 -12.06 -12.92
CA VAL A 138 12.57 -11.88 -13.36
C VAL A 138 12.52 -11.45 -14.81
N VAL A 139 11.46 -11.84 -15.50
CA VAL A 139 11.19 -11.50 -16.90
C VAL A 139 9.83 -10.82 -17.02
N ALA A 140 9.73 -9.95 -18.02
CA ALA A 140 8.47 -9.35 -18.41
C ALA A 140 7.80 -10.29 -19.42
N VAL A 141 6.64 -10.85 -19.07
CA VAL A 141 6.01 -11.94 -19.84
C VAL A 141 4.97 -11.42 -20.82
N GLY A 142 4.36 -10.26 -20.51
CA GLY A 142 3.37 -9.64 -21.38
C GLY A 142 2.72 -8.44 -20.72
N ASN A 143 1.52 -8.12 -21.18
CA ASN A 143 0.69 -7.05 -20.62
C ASN A 143 -0.73 -7.58 -20.36
N GLU A 144 -1.31 -7.18 -19.24
CA GLU A 144 -2.74 -7.28 -18.97
C GLU A 144 -3.33 -5.89 -19.22
N GLY A 145 -3.89 -5.70 -20.43
CA GLY A 145 -4.24 -4.36 -20.93
C GLY A 145 -3.01 -3.44 -21.00
N PRO A 146 -3.02 -2.24 -20.39
CA PRO A 146 -1.87 -1.34 -20.39
C PRO A 146 -0.81 -1.69 -19.33
N VAL A 147 -1.00 -2.76 -18.55
CA VAL A 147 -0.16 -3.06 -17.38
C VAL A 147 0.79 -4.22 -17.66
N GLN A 148 2.09 -3.97 -17.53
CA GLN A 148 3.12 -5.02 -17.63
C GLN A 148 2.95 -6.10 -16.55
N THR A 149 3.00 -7.36 -16.99
CA THR A 149 3.02 -8.55 -16.16
C THR A 149 4.43 -9.16 -16.08
N TRP A 150 4.72 -9.76 -14.92
CA TRP A 150 6.05 -10.23 -14.55
C TRP A 150 5.99 -11.68 -14.06
N ALA A 151 7.03 -12.44 -14.37
CA ALA A 151 7.25 -13.78 -13.80
C ALA A 151 8.71 -13.95 -13.38
N LEU A 152 8.99 -15.04 -12.67
CA LEU A 152 10.37 -15.48 -12.48
C LEU A 152 10.97 -15.85 -13.83
N ALA A 153 12.26 -15.58 -14.01
CA ALA A 153 12.96 -16.10 -15.17
C ALA A 153 12.90 -17.64 -15.15
N PRO A 154 12.67 -18.28 -16.31
CA PRO A 154 12.83 -19.72 -16.39
C PRO A 154 14.29 -20.08 -16.04
N ASP A 155 14.50 -21.11 -15.25
CA ASP A 155 15.83 -21.68 -15.09
C ASP A 155 16.29 -22.14 -16.49
N VAL A 156 17.42 -21.58 -16.93
CA VAL A 156 18.09 -22.00 -18.15
C VAL A 156 19.04 -23.11 -17.71
N ASP A 157 18.59 -24.36 -17.87
CA ASP A 157 19.47 -25.54 -17.78
C ASP A 157 20.54 -25.51 -18.89
#